data_AF-A0AAD6Y2R2-F1
#
_entry.id   AF-A0AAD6Y2R2-F1
#
_cell.length_a   1.000
_cell.length_b   1.000
_cell.length_c   1.000
_cell.angle_alpha   90.00
_cell.angle_beta   90.00
_cell.angle_gamma   90.00
#
_symmetry.space_group_name_H-M   'P 1'
#
loop_
_entity.id
_entity.type
_entity.pdbx_description
1 polymer ?
#
loop_
_entity_poly.entity_id
_entity_poly.type
_entity_poly.pdbx_seq_one_letter_code
_entity_poly.pdbx_strand_id
1 'polypeptide(L)' 'DSQLYSRLLFPKGHGYPLFRPQPPEDLPSEYRKTGVSVGDVGVITADGYFDFIFNICTPADSPINQRGVPEGFYPL' A
#
# COMPACT_ATOMS: atom_id res chain seq x y z
N ASP A 1 4.09 17.52 8.04
CA ASP A 1 2.79 17.14 8.63
C ASP A 1 2.58 15.63 8.79
N SER A 2 2.73 14.81 7.73
CA SER A 2 2.55 13.35 7.82
C SER A 2 3.34 12.69 8.97
N GLN A 3 4.63 13.04 9.14
CA GLN A 3 5.44 12.44 10.21
C GLN A 3 4.94 12.80 11.62
N LEU A 4 4.46 14.02 11.83
CA LEU A 4 3.89 14.45 13.12
C LEU A 4 2.60 13.68 13.40
N TYR A 5 1.72 13.58 12.40
CA TYR A 5 0.48 12.79 12.48
C TYR A 5 0.76 11.33 12.85
N SER A 6 1.68 10.67 12.15
CA SER A 6 2.03 9.27 12.44
C SER A 6 2.64 9.10 13.83
N ARG A 7 3.53 10.01 14.26
CA ARG A 7 4.14 9.95 15.60
C ARG A 7 3.12 10.13 16.73
N LEU A 8 2.11 10.98 16.56
CA LEU A 8 1.11 11.24 17.58
C LEU A 8 0.11 10.09 17.74
N LEU A 9 -0.17 9.35 16.67
CA LEU A 9 -1.13 8.25 16.69
C LEU A 9 -0.49 6.87 16.91
N PHE A 10 0.79 6.70 16.61
CA PHE A 10 1.51 5.44 16.84
C PHE A 10 1.34 4.88 18.27
N PRO A 11 1.38 5.69 19.36
CA PRO A 11 1.16 5.20 20.71
C PRO A 11 -0.23 4.62 20.98
N LYS A 12 -1.21 4.83 20.08
CA LYS A 12 -2.57 4.26 20.22
C LYS A 12 -2.62 2.77 19.90
N GLY A 13 -1.58 2.19 19.29
CA GLY A 13 -1.49 0.75 19.04
C GLY A 13 -2.40 0.26 17.91
N HIS A 14 -2.86 1.14 17.03
CA HIS A 14 -3.70 0.80 15.87
C HIS A 14 -2.89 0.66 14.55
N GLY A 15 -1.58 0.52 14.66
CA GLY A 15 -0.67 0.48 13.50
C GLY A 15 -0.15 1.86 13.11
N TYR A 16 0.39 1.94 11.89
CA TYR A 16 0.95 3.17 11.33
C TYR A 16 -0.12 3.89 10.48
N PRO A 17 -0.56 5.09 10.87
CA PRO A 17 -1.65 5.75 10.15
C PRO A 17 -1.15 6.36 8.84
N LEU A 18 -1.98 6.29 7.80
CA LEU A 18 -1.75 6.97 6.53
C LEU A 18 -2.27 8.41 6.62
N PHE A 19 -1.42 9.37 6.25
CA PHE A 19 -1.81 10.79 6.25
C PHE A 19 -2.76 11.10 5.09
N ARG A 20 -2.58 10.43 3.94
CA ARG A 20 -3.48 10.49 2.79
C ARG A 20 -3.93 9.07 2.40
N PRO A 21 -5.10 8.62 2.88
CA PRO A 21 -5.56 7.24 2.67
C PRO A 21 -6.13 6.99 1.27
N GLN A 22 -6.41 8.04 0.49
CA GLN A 22 -6.96 7.91 -0.85
C GLN A 22 -5.91 7.31 -1.81
N PRO A 23 -6.23 6.22 -2.54
CA PRO A 23 -5.31 5.68 -3.53
C PRO A 23 -5.09 6.68 -4.67
N PRO A 24 -3.83 6.87 -5.11
CA PRO A 24 -3.51 7.62 -6.32
C PRO A 24 -4.28 7.13 -7.56
N GLU A 25 -4.57 8.03 -8.50
CA GLU A 25 -5.38 7.74 -9.70
C GLU A 25 -4.68 6.82 -10.71
N ASP A 26 -3.35 6.75 -10.67
CA ASP A 26 -2.49 5.95 -11.52
C ASP A 26 -2.40 4.47 -11.09
N LEU A 27 -3.02 4.10 -9.96
CA LEU A 27 -3.09 2.70 -9.52
C LEU A 27 -4.10 1.86 -10.33
N PRO A 28 -3.88 0.53 -10.42
CA PRO A 28 -4.80 -0.41 -11.08
C PRO A 28 -6.25 -0.20 -10.63
N SER A 29 -7.18 -0.34 -11.56
CA SER A 29 -8.60 -0.05 -11.31
C SER A 29 -9.17 -0.95 -10.19
N GLU A 30 -8.70 -2.18 -10.14
CA GLU A 30 -9.00 -3.22 -9.17
C GLU A 30 -8.52 -2.80 -7.77
N TYR A 31 -7.31 -2.26 -7.68
CA TYR A 31 -6.76 -1.75 -6.42
C TYR A 31 -7.51 -0.51 -5.95
N ARG A 32 -7.86 0.43 -6.84
CA ARG A 32 -8.62 1.64 -6.47
C ARG A 32 -10.02 1.35 -5.92
N LYS A 33 -10.65 0.25 -6.33
CA LYS A 33 -11.97 -0.19 -5.83
C LYS A 33 -11.91 -0.74 -4.41
N THR A 34 -10.85 -1.47 -4.09
CA THR A 34 -10.69 -2.15 -2.79
C THR A 34 -9.95 -1.27 -1.78
N GLY A 35 -9.01 -0.45 -2.26
CA GLY A 35 -8.07 0.29 -1.44
C GLY A 35 -6.98 -0.60 -0.83
N VAL A 36 -6.34 -0.07 0.20
CA VAL A 36 -5.26 -0.75 0.92
C VAL A 36 -5.78 -2.04 1.55
N SER A 37 -5.05 -3.13 1.32
CA SER A 37 -5.41 -4.48 1.75
C SER A 37 -4.27 -5.15 2.51
N VAL A 38 -4.59 -6.19 3.29
CA VAL A 38 -3.57 -7.01 3.96
C VAL A 38 -2.67 -7.65 2.90
N GLY A 39 -1.36 -7.59 3.13
CA GLY A 39 -0.35 -8.12 2.20
C GLY A 39 0.20 -7.09 1.21
N ASP A 40 -0.33 -5.86 1.20
CA ASP A 40 0.22 -4.79 0.37
C ASP A 40 1.64 -4.43 0.76
N VAL A 41 2.52 -4.38 -0.23
CA VAL A 41 3.89 -3.88 -0.12
C VAL A 41 3.96 -2.56 -0.86
N GLY A 42 4.48 -1.54 -0.18
CA GLY A 42 4.55 -0.20 -0.72
C GLY A 42 5.41 0.74 0.13
N VAL A 43 5.53 1.98 -0.33
CA VAL A 43 6.35 3.02 0.30
C VAL A 43 5.47 4.18 0.72
N ILE A 44 5.71 4.74 1.92
CA ILE A 44 5.10 5.99 2.33
C ILE A 44 5.87 7.15 1.69
N THR A 45 5.22 7.88 0.80
CA THR A 45 5.79 9.03 0.10
C THR A 45 5.97 10.22 1.05
N ALA A 46 6.81 11.20 0.64
CA ALA A 46 7.01 12.42 1.42
C ALA A 46 5.71 13.22 1.67
N ASP A 47 4.76 13.13 0.73
CA ASP A 47 3.44 13.79 0.81
C ASP A 47 2.41 13.00 1.63
N GLY A 48 2.79 11.82 2.13
CA GLY A 48 1.97 11.00 3.04
C GLY A 48 1.00 10.04 2.37
N TYR A 49 1.13 9.81 1.05
CA TYR A 49 0.46 8.71 0.34
C TYR A 49 1.18 7.38 0.55
N PHE A 50 0.43 6.30 0.44
CA PHE A 50 0.96 4.95 0.27
C PHE A 50 1.10 4.63 -1.23
N ASP A 51 2.33 4.52 -1.71
CA ASP A 51 2.66 4.10 -3.07
C ASP A 51 2.74 2.57 -3.13
N PHE A 52 1.65 1.96 -3.64
CA PHE A 52 1.48 0.52 -3.73
C PHE A 52 2.35 -0.10 -4.83
N ILE A 53 3.12 -1.14 -4.50
CA ILE A 53 3.97 -1.85 -5.46
C ILE A 53 3.30 -3.17 -5.90
N PHE A 54 3.03 -4.07 -4.96
CA PHE A 54 2.38 -5.37 -5.19
C PHE A 54 1.78 -5.90 -3.89
N ASN A 55 0.89 -6.89 -3.98
CA ASN A 55 0.33 -7.60 -2.84
C ASN A 55 0.89 -9.04 -2.78
N ILE A 56 1.38 -9.43 -1.60
CA ILE A 56 2.04 -10.74 -1.38
C ILE A 56 1.06 -11.91 -1.30
N CYS A 57 -0.22 -11.65 -1.10
CA CYS A 57 -1.27 -12.67 -1.06
C CYS A 57 -1.89 -12.91 -2.44
N THR A 58 -1.51 -12.12 -3.46
CA THR A 58 -1.99 -12.30 -4.83
C THR A 58 -0.91 -12.85 -5.75
N PRO A 59 -1.26 -13.72 -6.72
CA PRO A 59 -0.33 -14.21 -7.73
C PRO A 59 0.35 -13.09 -8.54
N ALA A 60 1.52 -13.41 -9.13
CA ALA A 60 2.29 -12.48 -9.95
C ALA A 60 1.53 -11.97 -11.18
N ASP A 61 0.67 -12.82 -11.76
CA ASP A 61 -0.17 -12.55 -12.93
C ASP A 61 -1.51 -11.89 -12.59
N SER A 62 -1.75 -11.56 -11.31
CA SER A 62 -2.95 -10.86 -10.88
C SER A 62 -3.02 -9.43 -11.46
N PRO A 63 -4.22 -8.94 -11.85
CA PRO A 63 -4.40 -7.54 -12.27
C PRO A 63 -3.93 -6.51 -11.25
N ILE A 64 -3.95 -6.85 -9.96
CA ILE A 64 -3.45 -5.97 -8.89
C ILE A 64 -1.92 -5.86 -8.93
N ASN A 65 -1.22 -6.93 -9.28
CA ASN A 65 0.24 -7.00 -9.34
C ASN A 65 0.82 -6.59 -10.71
N GLN A 66 0.09 -5.75 -11.46
CA GLN A 66 0.49 -5.32 -12.81
C GLN A 66 1.80 -4.51 -12.88
N ARG A 67 2.25 -3.92 -11.75
CA ARG A 67 3.55 -3.23 -11.67
C ARG A 67 4.73 -4.21 -11.60
N GLY A 68 4.44 -5.52 -11.54
CA GLY A 68 5.41 -6.58 -11.37
C GLY A 68 5.63 -6.96 -9.92
N VAL A 69 6.31 -8.09 -9.75
CA VAL A 69 6.72 -8.65 -8.46
C VAL A 69 8.22 -8.98 -8.51
N PRO A 70 8.90 -9.17 -7.37
CA PRO A 70 10.29 -9.61 -7.36
C PRO A 70 10.51 -10.95 -8.08
N GLU A 71 11.72 -11.16 -8.59
CA GLU A 71 12.10 -12.43 -9.22
C GLU A 71 11.96 -13.60 -8.23
N GLY A 72 11.36 -14.71 -8.68
CA GLY A 72 11.09 -15.87 -7.83
C GLY A 72 9.98 -15.66 -6.80
N PHE A 73 9.15 -14.62 -6.95
CA PHE A 73 8.00 -14.39 -6.08
C PHE A 73 6.98 -15.54 -6.16
N TYR A 74 6.57 -16.02 -4.99
CA TYR A 74 5.43 -16.90 -4.80
C TYR A 74 4.50 -16.28 -3.74
N PRO A 75 3.18 -16.23 -4.00
CA PRO A 75 2.24 -15.69 -3.03
C PRO A 75 2.19 -16.52 -1.74
N LEU A 76 1.87 -15.86 -0.63
CA LEU A 76 1.71 -16.47 0.70
C LEU A 76 0.44 -17.35 0.81
#